data_AF-X1JTZ9-F1
#
_entry.id   AF-X1JTZ9-F1
#
_cell.length_a   1.000
_cell.length_b   1.000
_cell.length_c   1.000
_cell.angle_alpha   90.00
_cell.angle_beta   90.00
_cell.angle_gamma   90.00
#
_symmetry.space_group_name_H-M   'P 1'
#
loop_
_entity.id
_entity.type
_entity.pdbx_description
1 polymer ?
#
loop_
_entity_poly.entity_id
_entity_poly.type
_entity_poly.pdbx_seq_one_letter_code
_entity_poly.pdbx_strand_id
1 'polypeptide(L)'
;KVMAKSGCKEIGIGVETGSQKILDIVNKGTTVEQNTKTIELARQYGVRSKAFIIVGLPSESKETIAETEQFIEKTKPDDIDATIYVPYPNTPIINNPEKYDIKFNESDLKKAWFKGVPGKYSSMISTSNLSAEEIVEARDRIEKRFKRW
;
A
#
# COMPACT_ATOMS: atom_id res chain seq x y z
N LYS A 1 -23.85 -5.45 0.50
CA LYS A 1 -25.33 -5.37 0.35
C LYS A 1 -25.97 -4.27 1.21
N VAL A 2 -25.86 -4.30 2.56
CA VAL A 2 -26.46 -3.26 3.44
C VAL A 2 -25.96 -1.87 3.06
N MET A 3 -24.63 -1.68 2.98
CA MET A 3 -24.04 -0.39 2.58
C MET A 3 -24.61 0.16 1.26
N ALA A 4 -24.69 -0.68 0.22
CA ALA A 4 -25.25 -0.29 -1.07
C ALA A 4 -26.73 0.12 -0.95
N LYS A 5 -27.55 -0.66 -0.23
CA LYS A 5 -28.97 -0.33 0.01
C LYS A 5 -29.15 0.95 0.83
N SER A 6 -28.20 1.27 1.70
CA SER A 6 -28.17 2.51 2.48
C SER A 6 -27.67 3.72 1.69
N GLY A 7 -27.35 3.57 0.41
CA GLY A 7 -26.92 4.67 -0.46
C GLY A 7 -25.41 4.93 -0.49
N CYS A 8 -24.59 4.05 0.09
CA CYS A 8 -23.12 4.14 -0.01
C CYS A 8 -22.67 4.14 -1.48
N LYS A 9 -21.84 5.12 -1.85
CA LYS A 9 -21.37 5.33 -3.23
C LYS A 9 -19.95 4.84 -3.49
N GLU A 10 -19.09 4.89 -2.47
CA GLU A 10 -17.70 4.44 -2.55
C GLU A 10 -17.25 3.87 -1.21
N ILE A 11 -16.40 2.85 -1.26
CA ILE A 11 -15.65 2.35 -0.10
C ILE A 11 -14.15 2.47 -0.36
N GLY A 12 -13.44 2.88 0.69
CA GLY A 12 -11.98 2.81 0.75
C GLY A 12 -11.53 1.48 1.36
N ILE A 13 -10.61 0.79 0.69
CA ILE A 13 -10.13 -0.53 1.10
C ILE A 13 -8.64 -0.42 1.38
N GLY A 14 -8.25 -0.66 2.63
CA GLY A 14 -6.83 -0.81 3.01
C GLY A 14 -6.29 -2.15 2.52
N VAL A 15 -5.93 -2.18 1.23
CA VAL A 15 -5.33 -3.36 0.58
C VAL A 15 -3.87 -3.49 1.00
N GLU A 16 -3.18 -2.36 1.11
CA GLU A 16 -1.75 -2.19 1.41
C GLU A 16 -0.82 -2.76 0.34
N THR A 17 -0.97 -4.02 -0.04
CA THR A 17 -0.11 -4.73 -0.99
C THR A 17 -0.86 -5.94 -1.60
N GLY A 18 -0.48 -6.34 -2.81
CA GLY A 18 -0.97 -7.57 -3.44
C GLY A 18 -0.21 -8.83 -3.00
N SER A 19 0.80 -8.69 -2.14
CA SER A 19 1.63 -9.80 -1.65
C SER A 19 1.13 -10.34 -0.31
N GLN A 20 0.70 -11.60 -0.27
CA GLN A 20 0.30 -12.23 1.00
C GLN A 20 1.47 -12.27 2.00
N LYS A 21 2.69 -12.51 1.51
CA LYS A 21 3.90 -12.51 2.33
C LYS A 21 4.08 -11.18 3.07
N ILE A 22 3.94 -10.06 2.37
CA ILE A 22 4.10 -8.73 2.97
C ILE A 22 2.95 -8.43 3.93
N LEU A 23 1.70 -8.78 3.60
CA LEU A 23 0.56 -8.66 4.51
C LEU A 23 0.79 -9.39 5.84
N ASP A 24 1.37 -10.59 5.78
CA ASP A 24 1.69 -11.41 6.96
C ASP A 24 2.83 -10.76 7.78
N ILE A 25 3.88 -10.27 7.12
CA ILE A 25 5.02 -9.59 7.77
C ILE A 25 4.56 -8.35 8.54
N VAL A 26 3.70 -7.53 7.95
CA VAL A 26 3.18 -6.32 8.60
C VAL A 26 2.00 -6.59 9.53
N ASN A 27 1.62 -7.87 9.70
CA ASN A 27 0.51 -8.31 10.53
C ASN A 27 -0.80 -7.57 10.21
N LYS A 28 -1.12 -7.44 8.91
CA LYS A 28 -2.34 -6.74 8.47
C LYS A 28 -3.62 -7.44 8.94
N GLY A 29 -3.58 -8.77 9.04
CA GLY A 29 -4.71 -9.60 9.43
C GLY A 29 -5.76 -9.83 8.33
N THR A 30 -5.47 -9.43 7.09
CA THR A 30 -6.30 -9.74 5.92
C THR A 30 -5.52 -10.58 4.91
N THR A 31 -6.26 -11.23 4.00
CA THR A 31 -5.67 -11.96 2.87
C THR A 31 -5.89 -11.26 1.54
N VAL A 32 -5.02 -11.55 0.56
CA VAL A 32 -5.18 -11.09 -0.83
C VAL A 32 -6.54 -11.54 -1.40
N GLU A 33 -7.02 -12.73 -1.02
CA GLU A 33 -8.34 -13.23 -1.41
C GLU A 33 -9.48 -12.40 -0.80
N GLN A 34 -9.40 -12.04 0.49
CA GLN A 34 -10.39 -11.18 1.13
C GLN A 34 -10.45 -9.80 0.47
N ASN A 35 -9.29 -9.22 0.14
CA ASN A 35 -9.20 -7.94 -0.58
C ASN A 35 -9.83 -8.07 -1.98
N THR A 36 -9.52 -9.14 -2.71
CA THR A 36 -10.10 -9.46 -4.03
C THR A 36 -11.63 -9.54 -3.95
N LYS A 37 -12.15 -10.34 -3.02
CA LYS A 37 -13.58 -10.54 -2.81
C LYS A 37 -14.28 -9.25 -2.43
N THR A 38 -13.63 -8.37 -1.66
CA THR A 38 -14.20 -7.07 -1.29
C THR A 38 -14.41 -6.18 -2.50
N ILE A 39 -13.42 -6.11 -3.42
CA ILE A 39 -13.52 -5.35 -4.67
C ILE A 39 -14.60 -5.95 -5.59
N GLU A 40 -14.66 -7.28 -5.71
CA GLU A 40 -15.70 -7.96 -6.49
C GLU A 40 -17.10 -7.72 -5.95
N LEU A 41 -17.29 -7.76 -4.63
CA LEU A 41 -18.55 -7.45 -3.99
C LEU A 41 -18.96 -5.99 -4.19
N ALA A 42 -18.01 -5.05 -4.08
CA ALA A 42 -18.28 -3.63 -4.33
C ALA A 42 -18.84 -3.45 -5.75
N ARG A 43 -18.17 -4.02 -6.75
CA ARG A 43 -18.62 -4.03 -8.14
C ARG A 43 -19.98 -4.69 -8.31
N GLN A 44 -20.19 -5.86 -7.73
CA GLN A 44 -21.47 -6.59 -7.80
C GLN A 44 -22.64 -5.75 -7.31
N TYR A 45 -22.43 -4.92 -6.28
CA TYR A 45 -23.48 -4.09 -5.69
C TYR A 45 -23.49 -2.64 -6.18
N GLY A 46 -22.71 -2.31 -7.23
CA GLY A 46 -22.66 -0.96 -7.80
C GLY A 46 -22.08 0.10 -6.87
N VAL A 47 -21.17 -0.29 -5.96
CA VAL A 47 -20.43 0.61 -5.06
C VAL A 47 -19.02 0.76 -5.60
N ARG A 48 -18.53 1.99 -5.74
CA ARG A 48 -17.15 2.24 -6.15
C ARG A 48 -16.16 1.71 -5.11
N SER A 49 -15.00 1.27 -5.58
CA SER A 49 -13.92 0.73 -4.77
C SER A 49 -12.66 1.56 -4.98
N LYS A 50 -12.13 2.14 -3.90
CA LYS A 50 -10.82 2.79 -3.89
C LYS A 50 -9.83 1.95 -3.11
N ALA A 51 -8.77 1.45 -3.75
CA ALA A 51 -7.74 0.66 -3.08
C ALA A 51 -6.60 1.56 -2.58
N PHE A 52 -6.28 1.47 -1.29
CA PHE A 52 -5.12 2.11 -0.71
C PHE A 52 -3.94 1.14 -0.72
N ILE A 53 -2.82 1.60 -1.27
CA ILE A 53 -1.58 0.84 -1.46
C ILE A 53 -0.43 1.55 -0.76
N ILE A 54 0.44 0.80 -0.11
CA ILE A 54 1.65 1.30 0.54
C ILE A 54 2.86 0.63 -0.11
N VAL A 55 3.80 1.43 -0.60
CA VAL A 55 5.07 0.97 -1.19
C VAL A 55 6.21 1.27 -0.21
N GLY A 56 7.21 0.40 -0.16
CA GLY A 56 8.28 0.42 0.83
C GLY A 56 7.89 -0.24 2.15
N LEU A 57 6.96 -1.20 2.14
CA LEU A 57 6.65 -1.96 3.35
C LEU A 57 7.87 -2.80 3.80
N PRO A 58 7.94 -3.19 5.09
CA PRO A 58 8.92 -4.14 5.59
C PRO A 58 9.18 -5.33 4.67
N SER A 59 10.45 -5.64 4.40
CA SER A 59 10.89 -6.76 3.56
C SER A 59 10.38 -6.75 2.10
N GLU A 60 9.79 -5.64 1.63
CA GLU A 60 9.29 -5.54 0.27
C GLU A 60 10.42 -5.58 -0.76
N SER A 61 10.15 -6.24 -1.89
CA SER A 61 11.06 -6.44 -3.01
C SER A 61 10.39 -6.09 -4.35
N LYS A 62 11.16 -6.15 -5.44
CA LYS A 62 10.62 -5.91 -6.80
C LYS A 62 9.54 -6.93 -7.17
N GLU A 63 9.70 -8.18 -6.72
CA GLU A 63 8.75 -9.26 -6.94
C GLU A 63 7.41 -8.99 -6.24
N THR A 64 7.44 -8.58 -4.96
CA THR A 64 6.22 -8.30 -4.20
C THR A 64 5.52 -7.00 -4.67
N ILE A 65 6.29 -6.04 -5.19
CA ILE A 65 5.73 -4.90 -5.93
C ILE A 65 5.02 -5.37 -7.20
N ALA A 66 5.62 -6.30 -7.96
CA ALA A 66 4.98 -6.85 -9.15
C ALA A 66 3.69 -7.64 -8.80
N GLU A 67 3.65 -8.38 -7.70
CA GLU A 67 2.43 -9.01 -7.17
C GLU A 67 1.33 -7.96 -6.88
N THR A 68 1.72 -6.79 -6.37
CA THR A 68 0.80 -5.67 -6.14
C THR A 68 0.24 -5.10 -7.45
N GLU A 69 1.09 -4.88 -8.46
CA GLU A 69 0.64 -4.45 -9.78
C GLU A 69 -0.32 -5.48 -10.42
N GLN A 70 0.02 -6.77 -10.36
CA GLN A 70 -0.82 -7.87 -10.85
C GLN A 70 -2.17 -7.95 -10.11
N PHE A 71 -2.17 -7.75 -8.78
CA PHE A 71 -3.41 -7.68 -8.00
C PHE A 71 -4.30 -6.55 -8.51
N ILE A 72 -3.77 -5.35 -8.75
CA ILE A 72 -4.54 -4.20 -9.23
C ILE A 72 -5.08 -4.46 -10.64
N GLU A 73 -4.26 -5.01 -11.54
CA GLU A 73 -4.67 -5.38 -12.90
C GLU A 73 -5.81 -6.40 -12.94
N LYS A 74 -5.73 -7.41 -12.08
CA LYS A 74 -6.71 -8.49 -12.00
C LYS A 74 -8.01 -8.00 -11.36
N THR A 75 -7.91 -7.30 -10.24
CA THR A 75 -9.08 -6.94 -9.43
C THR A 75 -9.77 -5.68 -9.92
N LYS A 76 -9.08 -4.79 -10.65
CA LYS A 76 -9.63 -3.57 -11.27
C LYS A 76 -10.50 -2.75 -10.31
N PRO A 77 -9.94 -2.22 -9.20
CA PRO A 77 -10.65 -1.21 -8.41
C PRO A 77 -10.97 0.03 -9.26
N ASP A 78 -11.96 0.81 -8.85
CA ASP A 78 -12.38 2.02 -9.59
C ASP A 78 -11.34 3.14 -9.51
N ASP A 79 -10.59 3.19 -8.42
CA ASP A 79 -9.46 4.09 -8.22
C ASP A 79 -8.44 3.51 -7.23
N ILE A 80 -7.22 4.07 -7.21
CA ILE A 80 -6.19 3.73 -6.22
C ILE A 80 -5.54 5.00 -5.66
N ASP A 81 -5.00 4.91 -4.44
CA ASP A 81 -4.05 5.90 -3.91
C ASP A 81 -2.82 5.13 -3.41
N ALA A 82 -1.64 5.47 -3.92
CA ALA A 82 -0.40 4.83 -3.51
C ALA A 82 0.45 5.80 -2.68
N THR A 83 0.85 5.36 -1.49
CA THR A 83 1.71 6.13 -0.59
C THR A 83 3.01 5.38 -0.34
N ILE A 84 4.02 6.08 0.15
CA ILE A 84 5.25 5.45 0.64
C ILE A 84 5.07 5.16 2.14
N TYR A 85 5.57 4.02 2.60
CA TYR A 85 5.53 3.64 4.01
C TYR A 85 6.20 4.72 4.89
N VAL A 86 5.48 5.10 5.94
CA VAL A 86 5.96 6.06 6.93
C VAL A 86 6.32 5.32 8.23
N PRO A 87 7.61 5.37 8.64
CA PRO A 87 8.08 4.76 9.89
C PRO A 87 7.59 5.54 11.13
N TYR A 88 6.41 5.19 11.64
CA TYR A 88 5.89 5.85 12.84
C TYR A 88 6.62 5.41 14.12
N PRO A 89 7.04 6.36 14.99
CA PRO A 89 7.67 6.04 16.27
C PRO A 89 6.82 5.13 17.14
N ASN A 90 7.46 4.31 17.96
CA ASN A 90 6.83 3.38 18.91
C ASN A 90 5.97 2.28 18.28
N THR A 91 6.07 2.05 16.96
CA THR A 91 5.44 0.89 16.32
C THR A 91 6.35 -0.34 16.41
N PRO A 92 5.80 -1.57 16.38
CA PRO A 92 6.61 -2.80 16.43
C PRO A 92 7.70 -2.86 15.37
N ILE A 93 7.42 -2.34 14.17
CA ILE A 93 8.34 -2.30 13.02
C ILE A 93 9.55 -1.41 13.37
N ILE A 94 9.31 -0.19 13.84
CA ILE A 94 10.37 0.78 14.14
C ILE A 94 11.14 0.45 15.41
N ASN A 95 10.51 -0.24 16.36
CA ASN A 95 11.21 -0.75 17.53
C ASN A 95 12.09 -1.97 17.23
N ASN A 96 11.92 -2.64 16.08
CA ASN A 96 12.67 -3.85 15.72
C ASN A 96 13.08 -3.86 14.22
N PRO A 97 13.77 -2.82 13.72
CA PRO A 97 13.98 -2.63 12.29
C PRO A 97 14.66 -3.81 11.58
N GLU A 98 15.65 -4.42 12.23
CA GLU A 98 16.38 -5.57 11.70
C GLU A 98 15.48 -6.79 11.49
N LYS A 99 14.53 -7.03 12.41
CA LYS A 99 13.57 -8.14 12.31
C LYS A 99 12.65 -7.99 11.09
N TYR A 100 12.33 -6.75 10.74
CA TYR A 100 11.38 -6.41 9.69
C TYR A 100 12.04 -6.11 8.34
N ASP A 101 13.37 -6.19 8.26
CA ASP A 101 14.15 -5.75 7.10
C ASP A 101 13.75 -4.34 6.63
N ILE A 102 13.91 -3.38 7.53
CA ILE A 102 13.69 -1.97 7.23
C ILE A 102 14.81 -1.12 7.81
N LYS A 103 15.29 -0.16 7.02
CA LYS A 103 16.36 0.76 7.37
C LYS A 103 15.84 2.18 7.26
N PHE A 104 16.22 3.05 8.20
CA PHE A 104 15.85 4.46 8.20
C PHE A 104 16.86 5.26 9.04
N ASN A 105 16.89 6.58 8.88
CA ASN A 105 17.63 7.48 9.78
C ASN A 105 16.66 8.18 10.74
N GLU A 106 17.00 8.26 12.02
CA GLU A 106 16.15 8.91 13.04
C GLU A 106 15.86 10.39 12.74
N SER A 107 16.81 11.09 12.12
CA SER A 107 16.64 12.49 11.71
C SER A 107 15.54 12.67 10.65
N ASP A 108 15.27 11.64 9.85
CA ASP A 108 14.29 11.69 8.77
C ASP A 108 12.88 11.43 9.29
N LEU A 109 12.72 10.68 10.39
CA LEU A 109 11.43 10.47 11.06
C LEU A 109 10.76 11.79 11.47
N LYS A 110 11.54 12.80 11.84
CA LYS A 110 11.02 14.13 12.22
C LYS A 110 10.47 14.92 11.03
N LYS A 111 10.79 14.50 9.80
CA LYS A 111 10.35 15.10 8.54
C LYS A 111 9.23 14.28 7.89
N ALA A 112 8.79 13.20 8.53
CA ALA A 112 7.81 12.29 7.99
C ALA A 112 6.43 12.96 7.84
N TRP A 113 5.94 13.06 6.61
CA TRP A 113 4.58 13.46 6.30
C TRP A 113 3.79 12.25 5.81
N PHE A 114 2.61 12.01 6.41
CA PHE A 114 1.77 10.82 6.15
C PHE A 114 1.52 10.56 4.65
N LYS A 115 1.28 11.62 3.87
CA LYS A 115 0.94 11.50 2.44
C LYS A 115 2.06 11.94 1.51
N GLY A 116 3.21 12.40 2.01
CA GLY A 116 4.19 13.12 1.19
C GLY A 116 3.59 14.36 0.51
N VAL A 117 4.30 14.90 -0.49
CA VAL A 117 3.82 16.00 -1.33
C VAL A 117 3.73 15.48 -2.77
N PRO A 118 2.57 15.62 -3.46
CA PRO A 118 2.44 15.19 -4.85
C PRO A 118 3.56 15.74 -5.74
N GLY A 119 4.25 14.85 -6.46
CA GLY A 119 5.38 15.18 -7.32
C GLY A 119 6.69 15.52 -6.59
N LYS A 120 6.74 15.38 -5.27
CA LYS A 120 7.92 15.59 -4.41
C LYS A 120 8.05 14.49 -3.36
N TYR A 121 7.67 13.27 -3.72
CA TYR A 121 7.79 12.12 -2.83
C TYR A 121 9.27 11.82 -2.56
N SER A 122 9.54 11.48 -1.31
CA SER A 122 10.83 10.94 -0.88
C SER A 122 10.55 9.77 0.04
N SER A 123 11.37 8.74 -0.05
CA SER A 123 11.35 7.64 0.90
C SER A 123 12.37 7.92 2.00
N MET A 124 11.96 7.78 3.25
CA MET A 124 12.85 7.84 4.43
C MET A 124 13.36 6.46 4.82
N ILE A 125 12.94 5.43 4.07
CA ILE A 125 13.19 4.03 4.36
C ILE A 125 13.79 3.32 3.15
N SER A 126 14.50 2.23 3.42
CA SER A 126 14.90 1.22 2.46
C SER A 126 14.77 -0.18 3.07
N THR A 127 14.79 -1.21 2.24
CA THR A 127 14.85 -2.62 2.68
C THR A 127 16.20 -3.22 2.23
N SER A 128 16.47 -4.50 2.50
CA SER A 128 17.63 -5.16 1.87
C SER A 128 17.47 -5.32 0.36
N ASN A 129 16.23 -5.21 -0.14
CA ASN A 129 15.87 -5.52 -1.53
C ASN A 129 15.52 -4.29 -2.38
N LEU A 130 15.29 -3.13 -1.73
CA LEU A 130 14.90 -1.89 -2.39
C LEU A 130 15.61 -0.69 -1.78
N SER A 131 16.21 0.14 -2.63
CA SER A 131 16.68 1.48 -2.23
C SER A 131 15.51 2.44 -2.00
N ALA A 132 15.79 3.57 -1.34
CA ALA A 132 14.81 4.63 -1.14
C ALA A 132 14.30 5.20 -2.49
N GLU A 133 15.19 5.32 -3.47
CA GLU A 133 14.88 5.76 -4.83
C GLU A 133 13.98 4.74 -5.54
N GLU A 134 14.30 3.44 -5.48
CA GLU A 134 13.50 2.39 -6.11
C GLU A 134 12.07 2.32 -5.55
N ILE A 135 11.89 2.61 -4.26
CA ILE A 135 10.57 2.73 -3.62
C ILE A 135 9.77 3.90 -4.21
N VAL A 136 10.39 5.07 -4.37
CA VAL A 136 9.74 6.24 -4.96
C VAL A 136 9.36 5.96 -6.42
N GLU A 137 10.29 5.38 -7.20
CA GLU A 137 10.05 5.01 -8.60
C GLU A 137 8.90 4.01 -8.74
N ALA A 138 8.85 2.99 -7.88
CA ALA A 138 7.77 2.00 -7.88
C ALA A 138 6.43 2.63 -7.54
N ARG A 139 6.39 3.49 -6.51
CA ARG A 139 5.17 4.22 -6.12
C ARG A 139 4.65 5.10 -7.25
N ASP A 140 5.52 5.88 -7.89
CA ASP A 140 5.13 6.77 -8.98
C ASP A 140 4.70 5.99 -10.23
N ARG A 141 5.35 4.85 -10.51
CA ARG A 141 4.94 3.93 -11.57
C ARG A 141 3.53 3.37 -11.32
N ILE A 142 3.24 2.90 -10.11
CA ILE A 142 1.92 2.38 -9.72
C ILE A 142 0.85 3.46 -9.90
N GLU A 143 1.07 4.67 -9.36
CA GLU A 143 0.10 5.76 -9.54
C GLU A 143 -0.11 6.13 -11.00
N LYS A 144 0.97 6.35 -11.76
CA LYS A 144 0.88 6.72 -13.17
C LYS A 144 0.08 5.71 -13.98
N ARG A 145 0.18 4.43 -13.63
CA ARG A 145 -0.44 3.32 -14.37
C ARG A 145 -1.89 3.06 -13.97
N PHE A 146 -2.24 3.26 -12.69
CA PHE A 146 -3.51 2.77 -12.15
C PHE A 146 -4.41 3.85 -11.54
N LYS A 147 -3.89 5.03 -11.17
CA LYS A 147 -4.70 6.12 -10.63
C LYS A 147 -5.60 6.69 -11.72
N ARG A 148 -6.89 6.83 -11.43
CA ARG A 148 -7.88 7.32 -12.41
C ARG A 148 -8.46 8.68 -12.06
N TRP A 149 -8.27 9.13 -10.82
CA TRP A 149 -8.79 10.39 -10.29
C TRP A 149 -7.74 11.15 -9.47
#